data_AF-A0A8X6T4W3-F1
#
_entry.id   AF-A0A8X6T4W3-F1
#
_cell.length_a   1.000
_cell.length_b   1.000
_cell.length_c   1.000
_cell.angle_alpha   90.00
_cell.angle_beta   90.00
_cell.angle_gamma   90.00
#
_symmetry.space_group_name_H-M   'P 1'
#
loop_
_entity.id
_entity.type
_entity.pdbx_description
1 polymer ?
#
loop_
_entity_poly.entity_id
_entity_poly.type
_entity_poly.pdbx_seq_one_letter_code
_entity_poly.pdbx_strand_id
1 'polypeptide(L)' 'INPIGGCWSYVGRKGSEQVLSLVVPQCINKGTIIHEFLHALGLWHEHSRSDRDEYIEILWGNVMSEVLLTSH' A
#
# COMPACT_ATOMS: atom_id res chain seq x y z
N ILE A 1 7.89 -7.15 -4.36
CA ILE A 1 6.53 -7.14 -4.97
C ILE A 1 6.30 -8.49 -5.64
N ASN A 2 5.51 -9.37 -5.03
CA ASN A 2 5.05 -10.61 -5.67
C ASN A 2 3.84 -10.23 -6.55
N PRO A 3 3.94 -10.22 -7.89
CA PRO A 3 2.95 -9.56 -8.75
C PRO A 3 1.69 -10.41 -9.01
N ILE A 4 1.58 -11.59 -8.40
CA ILE A 4 0.50 -12.55 -8.70
C ILE A 4 -0.57 -12.49 -7.60
N GLY A 5 -1.25 -11.35 -7.50
CA GLY A 5 -2.46 -11.19 -6.69
C GLY A 5 -2.41 -10.04 -5.68
N GLY A 6 -3.54 -9.32 -5.54
CA GLY A 6 -3.74 -8.26 -4.55
C GLY A 6 -4.01 -6.88 -5.16
N CYS A 7 -4.27 -5.92 -4.27
CA CYS A 7 -4.49 -4.52 -4.61
C CYS A 7 -3.18 -3.79 -4.35
N TRP A 8 -2.59 -3.16 -5.37
CA TRP A 8 -1.36 -2.41 -5.22
C TRP A 8 -1.13 -1.45 -6.40
N SER A 9 -0.38 -0.38 -6.15
CA SER A 9 0.20 0.51 -7.16
C SER A 9 1.64 0.87 -6.77
N TYR A 10 2.44 1.27 -7.76
CA TYR A 10 3.66 2.02 -7.47
C TYR A 10 3.34 3.36 -6.83
N VAL A 11 4.23 3.83 -5.94
CA VAL A 11 4.16 5.19 -5.39
C VAL A 11 4.77 6.19 -6.37
N GLY A 12 3.95 7.14 -6.82
CA GLY A 12 4.34 8.23 -7.70
C GLY A 12 4.58 7.84 -9.16
N ARG A 13 5.07 8.81 -9.94
CA ARG A 13 5.37 8.65 -11.38
C ARG A 13 6.64 7.84 -11.60
N LYS A 14 6.54 6.73 -12.34
CA LYS A 14 7.71 5.90 -12.71
C LYS A 14 8.41 6.34 -14.01
N GLY A 15 7.77 7.21 -14.80
CA GLY A 15 8.36 7.81 -16.01
C GLY A 15 7.95 7.14 -17.33
N SER A 16 7.34 5.95 -17.26
CA SER A 16 6.78 5.18 -18.38
C SER A 16 5.34 4.74 -18.06
N GLU A 17 4.79 3.82 -18.86
CA GLU A 17 3.64 3.03 -18.42
C GLU A 17 3.93 2.39 -17.05
N GLN A 18 2.93 2.41 -16.17
CA GLN A 18 2.99 1.81 -14.84
C GLN A 18 1.68 1.09 -14.55
N VAL A 19 1.81 -0.09 -13.94
CA VAL A 19 0.67 -0.95 -13.62
C VAL A 19 0.12 -0.60 -12.25
N LEU A 20 -1.21 -0.64 -12.14
CA LEU A 20 -1.98 -0.63 -10.91
C LEU A 20 -2.82 -1.91 -10.90
N SER A 21 -2.67 -2.74 -9.87
CA SER A 21 -3.34 -4.03 -9.73
C SER A 21 -4.65 -3.89 -8.98
N LEU A 22 -5.76 -4.24 -9.63
CA LEU A 22 -7.10 -4.34 -9.02
C LEU A 22 -7.68 -5.72 -9.32
N VAL A 23 -7.36 -6.72 -8.51
CA VAL A 23 -7.88 -8.08 -8.68
C VAL A 23 -9.39 -8.12 -8.41
N VAL A 24 -10.12 -8.81 -9.28
CA VAL A 24 -11.58 -8.99 -9.18
C VAL A 24 -11.91 -10.29 -8.43
N PRO A 25 -12.87 -10.29 -7.49
CA PRO A 25 -13.66 -9.14 -7.02
C PRO A 25 -13.03 -8.33 -5.88
N GLN A 26 -11.88 -8.74 -5.34
CA GLN A 26 -11.38 -8.30 -4.02
C GLN A 26 -11.10 -6.80 -3.95
N CYS A 27 -10.56 -6.21 -5.02
CA CYS A 27 -10.14 -4.81 -5.05
C CYS A 27 -11.22 -3.88 -5.63
N ILE A 28 -12.35 -4.42 -6.09
CA ILE A 28 -13.39 -3.64 -6.79
C ILE A 28 -14.38 -3.05 -5.78
N ASN A 29 -13.85 -2.17 -4.93
CA ASN A 29 -14.63 -1.29 -4.09
C ASN A 29 -14.04 0.12 -4.16
N LYS A 30 -14.89 1.12 -3.91
CA LYS A 30 -14.52 2.54 -4.06
C LYS A 30 -13.29 2.93 -3.23
N GLY A 31 -13.18 2.43 -2.00
CA GLY A 31 -12.10 2.77 -1.09
C GLY A 31 -10.75 2.27 -1.60
N THR A 32 -10.67 0.98 -1.96
CA THR A 32 -9.46 0.37 -2.50
C THR A 32 -9.03 1.00 -3.82
N ILE A 33 -9.97 1.26 -4.74
CA ILE A 33 -9.64 1.93 -6.01
C ILE A 33 -9.00 3.30 -5.74
N ILE A 34 -9.61 4.12 -4.88
CA ILE A 34 -9.05 5.42 -4.51
C ILE A 34 -7.66 5.27 -3.87
N HIS A 35 -7.51 4.34 -2.94
CA HIS A 35 -6.25 4.07 -2.25
C HIS A 35 -5.10 3.77 -3.22
N GLU A 36 -5.31 2.88 -4.20
CA GLU A 36 -4.27 2.56 -5.18
C GLU A 36 -3.96 3.73 -6.12
N PHE A 37 -4.95 4.55 -6.47
CA PHE A 37 -4.71 5.78 -7.23
C PHE A 37 -3.96 6.83 -6.39
N LEU A 38 -4.20 6.92 -5.08
CA LEU A 38 -3.43 7.80 -4.18
C LEU A 38 -1.96 7.36 -4.10
N HIS A 39 -1.69 6.05 -4.10
CA HIS A 39 -0.32 5.55 -4.29
C HIS A 39 0.26 6.03 -5.62
N ALA A 40 -0.43 5.85 -6.74
CA ALA A 40 0.04 6.34 -8.04
C ALA A 40 0.30 7.87 -8.07
N LEU A 41 -0.46 8.65 -7.29
CA LEU A 41 -0.25 10.09 -7.10
C LEU A 41 0.97 10.44 -6.23
N GLY A 42 1.48 9.49 -5.43
CA GLY A 42 2.70 9.65 -4.64
C GLY A 42 2.50 9.58 -3.13
N LEU A 43 1.33 9.16 -2.65
CA LEU A 43 1.08 9.03 -1.21
C LEU A 43 1.58 7.69 -0.69
N TRP A 44 2.17 7.72 0.50
CA TRP A 44 2.50 6.53 1.29
C TRP A 44 1.38 6.23 2.29
N HIS A 45 1.45 5.08 2.94
CA HIS A 45 0.52 4.74 4.02
C HIS A 45 0.60 5.75 5.17
N GLU A 46 -0.57 6.22 5.64
CA GLU A 46 -0.65 7.23 6.70
C GLU A 46 0.00 6.76 8.02
N HIS A 47 -0.15 5.48 8.36
CA HIS A 47 0.47 4.88 9.55
C HIS A 47 2.00 4.75 9.47
N SER A 48 2.60 5.10 8.33
CA SER A 48 4.05 5.13 8.10
C SER A 48 4.63 6.55 8.14
N ARG A 49 3.85 7.57 8.48
CA ARG A 49 4.37 8.93 8.67
C ARG A 49 5.43 8.98 9.76
N SER A 50 6.34 9.94 9.65
CA SER A 50 7.43 10.15 10.62
C SER A 50 6.95 10.53 12.02
N ASP A 51 5.76 11.13 12.12
CA ASP A 51 5.12 11.54 13.37
C ASP A 51 4.09 10.52 13.89
N ARG A 52 3.96 9.34 13.25
CA ARG A 52 2.89 8.39 13.58
C ARG A 52 2.93 7.93 15.04
N ASP A 53 4.11 7.86 15.66
CA ASP A 53 4.28 7.43 17.06
C ASP A 53 3.65 8.43 18.07
N GLU A 54 3.27 9.63 17.63
CA GLU A 54 2.48 10.58 18.43
C GLU A 54 0.97 10.24 18.46
N TYR A 55 0.51 9.41 17.52
CA TYR A 55 -0.92 9.15 17.30
C TYR A 55 -1.32 7.68 17.48
N ILE A 56 -0.42 6.75 17.15
CA ILE A 56 -0.68 5.31 17.20
C ILE A 56 0.52 4.54 17.75
N GLU A 57 0.25 3.39 18.35
CA GLU A 57 1.27 2.40 18.76
C GLU A 57 1.21 1.18 17.84
N ILE A 58 2.36 0.74 17.34
CA ILE A 58 2.46 -0.54 16.62
C ILE A 58 2.81 -1.63 17.62
N LEU A 59 1.88 -2.55 17.84
CA LEU A 59 2.12 -3.76 18.65
C LEU A 59 2.95 -4.76 17.85
N TRP A 60 4.27 -4.54 17.79
CA TRP A 60 5.19 -5.32 16.95
C TRP A 60 5.16 -6.84 17.22
N GLY A 61 4.85 -7.27 18.44
CA GLY A 61 4.66 -8.69 18.78
C GLY A 61 3.49 -9.36 18.06
N ASN A 62 2.56 -8.58 17.49
CA ASN A 62 1.40 -9.05 16.75
C ASN A 62 1.54 -8.90 15.23
N VAL A 63 2.72 -8.48 14.74
CA VAL A 63 2.98 -8.32 13.30
C VAL A 63 3.60 -9.59 12.73
N MET A 64 3.02 -10.11 11.64
CA MET A 64 3.56 -11.27 10.93
C MET A 64 4.96 -10.97 10.39
N SER A 65 5.91 -11.87 10.66
CA SER A 65 7.32 -11.69 10.27
C SER A 65 7.51 -11.58 8.76
N GLU A 66 6.68 -12.25 7.94
CA GLU A 66 6.77 -12.15 6.48
C GLU A 66 6.40 -10.76 5.96
N VAL A 67 5.52 -10.02 6.66
CA VAL A 67 5.04 -8.69 6.25
C VAL A 67 6.06 -7.60 6.60
N LEU A 68 6.92 -7.81 7.59
CA LEU A 68 7.98 -6.88 7.98
C LEU A 68 9.00 -6.63 6.85
N LEU A 69 9.12 -7.56 5.90
CA LEU A 69 10.07 -7.48 4.78
C LEU A 69 9.46 -6.88 3.51
N THR A 70 8.15 -6.67 3.47
CA THR A 70 7.42 -6.29 2.25
C THR A 70 6.69 -4.96 2.35
N SER A 71 6.88 -4.19 3.43
CA SER A 71 6.19 -2.92 3.62
C SER A 71 6.67 -1.79 2.69
N HIS A 72 7.65 -2.05 1.81
CA HIS A 72 8.13 -1.14 0.77
C HIS A 72 8.45 -1.87 -0.53
#